data_AF-B9Y5B8-F1
#
_entry.id   AF-B9Y5B8-F1
#
_cell.length_a   1.000
_cell.length_b   1.000
_cell.length_c   1.000
_cell.angle_alpha   90.00
_cell.angle_beta   90.00
_cell.angle_gamma   90.00
#
_symmetry.space_group_name_H-M   'P 1'
#
loop_
_entity.id
_entity.type
_entity.pdbx_description
1 polymer ?
#
loop_
_entity_poly.entity_id
_entity_poly.type
_entity_poly.pdbx_seq_one_letter_code
_entity_poly.pdbx_strand_id
1 'polypeptide(L)'
;EGRNLRAYLYSLRKLAAIADQLDVIYGSHGPVEVPPSRIGELIALGEQVERGERQGVPAERFAGDIQEYRSQNAAIYYPAQDKE
;
A
#
# COMPACT_ATOMS: atom_id res chain seq x y z
N GLU A 1 -8.07 13.90 -2.15
CA GLU A 1 -8.39 13.66 -3.57
C GLU A 1 -7.35 12.75 -4.22
N GLY A 2 -7.75 11.95 -5.20
CA GLY A 2 -6.85 11.29 -6.18
C GLY A 2 -6.27 9.91 -5.84
N ARG A 3 -6.49 9.36 -4.64
CA ARG A 3 -5.94 8.04 -4.28
C ARG A 3 -6.78 6.92 -4.89
N ASN A 4 -6.20 6.18 -5.83
CA ASN A 4 -6.85 5.05 -6.49
C ASN A 4 -6.09 3.75 -6.16
N LEU A 5 -6.69 2.92 -5.31
CA LEU A 5 -6.08 1.67 -4.85
C LEU A 5 -5.79 0.70 -6.01
N ARG A 6 -6.70 0.61 -6.99
CA ARG A 6 -6.51 -0.24 -8.18
C ARG A 6 -5.32 0.21 -9.03
N ALA A 7 -5.20 1.53 -9.28
CA ALA A 7 -4.08 2.09 -10.03
C ALA A 7 -2.74 1.90 -9.29
N TYR A 8 -2.76 2.00 -7.96
CA TYR A 8 -1.61 1.71 -7.12
C TYR A 8 -1.20 0.25 -7.18
N LEU A 9 -2.14 -0.69 -7.02
CA LEU A 9 -1.89 -2.13 -7.16
C LEU A 9 -1.33 -2.48 -8.54
N TYR A 10 -1.86 -1.87 -9.60
CA TYR A 10 -1.35 -2.05 -10.95
C TYR A 10 0.11 -1.60 -11.08
N SER A 11 0.45 -0.44 -10.51
CA SER A 11 1.83 0.06 -10.48
C SER A 11 2.77 -0.85 -9.67
N LEU A 12 2.32 -1.36 -8.52
CA LEU A 12 3.08 -2.30 -7.72
C LEU A 12 3.33 -3.62 -8.47
N ARG A 13 2.34 -4.13 -9.21
CA ARG A 13 2.50 -5.35 -10.03
C ARG A 13 3.54 -5.18 -11.13
N LYS A 14 3.63 -3.99 -11.75
CA LYS A 14 4.72 -3.67 -12.69
C LYS A 14 6.08 -3.69 -12.01
N LEU A 15 6.18 -3.14 -10.81
CA LEU A 15 7.42 -3.15 -10.04
C LEU A 15 7.79 -4.56 -9.57
N ALA A 16 6.80 -5.38 -9.18
CA ALA A 16 6.99 -6.77 -8.80
C ALA A 16 7.56 -7.62 -9.96
N ALA A 17 7.19 -7.31 -11.20
CA ALA A 17 7.69 -8.00 -12.39
C ALA A 17 9.20 -7.81 -12.63
N ILE A 18 9.84 -6.84 -11.96
CA ILE A 18 11.29 -6.60 -12.02
C ILE A 18 11.95 -6.73 -10.64
N ALA A 19 11.24 -7.24 -9.62
CA ALA A 19 11.73 -7.22 -8.23
C ALA A 19 12.97 -8.10 -8.00
N ASP A 20 13.18 -9.11 -8.84
CA ASP A 20 14.37 -9.97 -8.85
C ASP A 20 15.63 -9.25 -9.36
N GLN A 21 15.47 -8.10 -10.01
CA GLN A 21 16.56 -7.24 -10.49
C GLN A 21 16.87 -6.08 -9.53
N LEU A 22 16.18 -6.01 -8.39
CA LEU A 22 16.35 -4.94 -7.41
C LEU A 22 17.05 -5.48 -6.17
N ASP A 23 18.10 -4.81 -5.70
CA ASP A 23 18.72 -5.15 -4.41
C ASP A 23 18.01 -4.43 -3.25
N VAL A 24 17.61 -3.18 -3.49
CA VAL A 24 17.01 -2.29 -2.48
C VAL A 24 16.09 -1.28 -3.17
N ILE A 25 15.07 -0.83 -2.45
CA ILE A 25 14.17 0.24 -2.86
C ILE A 25 14.34 1.42 -1.91
N TYR A 26 14.51 2.61 -2.46
CA TYR A 26 14.59 3.85 -1.70
C TYR A 26 13.22 4.52 -1.61
N GLY A 27 12.66 4.56 -0.41
CA GLY A 27 11.40 5.25 -0.15
C GLY A 27 11.60 6.77 -0.09
N SER A 28 10.68 7.55 -0.66
CA SER A 28 10.71 9.02 -0.51
C SER A 28 10.46 9.48 0.93
N HIS A 29 9.84 8.61 1.75
CA HIS A 29 9.55 8.85 3.17
C HIS A 29 9.69 7.54 3.95
N GLY A 30 9.92 7.63 5.28
CA GLY A 30 10.04 6.47 6.16
C GLY A 30 11.45 5.89 6.19
N PRO A 31 11.61 4.56 6.40
CA PRO A 31 12.91 3.90 6.29
C PRO A 31 13.51 4.18 4.90
N VAL A 32 14.76 4.64 4.88
CA VAL A 32 15.42 5.08 3.64
C VAL A 32 15.59 3.91 2.68
N GLU A 33 15.83 2.70 3.19
CA GLU A 33 16.05 1.47 2.42
C GLU A 33 15.01 0.40 2.80
N VAL A 34 14.34 -0.18 1.81
CA VAL A 34 13.41 -1.31 1.99
C VAL A 34 13.72 -2.44 1.02
N PRO A 35 13.58 -3.71 1.45
CA PRO A 35 13.85 -4.85 0.57
C PRO A 35 12.76 -4.97 -0.52
N PRO A 36 13.08 -5.54 -1.70
CA PRO A 36 12.10 -5.77 -2.77
C PRO A 36 10.89 -6.61 -2.36
N SER A 37 11.05 -7.49 -1.35
CA SER A 37 9.95 -8.25 -0.76
C SER A 37 8.81 -7.37 -0.24
N ARG A 38 9.10 -6.11 0.11
CA ARG A 38 8.11 -5.10 0.51
C ARG A 38 7.04 -4.85 -0.56
N ILE A 39 7.38 -5.02 -1.84
CA ILE A 39 6.41 -4.88 -2.94
C ILE A 39 5.29 -5.92 -2.80
N GLY A 40 5.66 -7.18 -2.56
CA GLY A 40 4.69 -8.26 -2.37
C GLY A 40 3.82 -8.06 -1.13
N GLU A 41 4.42 -7.59 -0.03
CA GLU A 41 3.68 -7.24 1.19
C GLU A 41 2.65 -6.12 0.95
N LEU A 42 3.01 -5.10 0.16
CA LEU A 42 2.12 -4.00 -0.20
C LEU A 42 0.99 -4.45 -1.14
N ILE A 43 1.28 -5.33 -2.11
CA ILE A 43 0.26 -5.91 -2.99
C ILE A 43 -0.73 -6.72 -2.16
N ALA A 44 -0.24 -7.65 -1.33
CA ALA A 44 -1.09 -8.50 -0.51
C ALA A 44 -1.99 -7.67 0.43
N LEU A 45 -1.43 -6.63 1.06
CA LEU A 45 -2.20 -5.71 1.89
C LEU A 45 -3.26 -4.96 1.08
N GLY A 46 -2.90 -4.41 -0.08
CA GLY A 46 -3.86 -3.68 -0.92
C GLY A 46 -4.98 -4.56 -1.46
N GLU A 47 -4.69 -5.82 -1.80
CA GLU A 47 -5.71 -6.78 -2.22
C GLU A 47 -6.64 -7.19 -1.08
N GLN A 48 -6.13 -7.36 0.15
CA GLN A 48 -6.97 -7.57 1.33
C GLN A 48 -7.91 -6.38 1.59
N VAL A 49 -7.41 -5.15 1.39
CA VAL A 49 -8.22 -3.94 1.51
C VAL A 49 -9.28 -3.88 0.42
N GLU A 50 -8.94 -4.18 -0.84
CA GLU A 50 -9.90 -4.22 -1.96
C GLU A 50 -11.01 -5.26 -1.73
N ARG A 51 -10.70 -6.40 -1.10
CA ARG A 51 -11.70 -7.42 -0.72
C ARG A 51 -12.47 -7.12 0.57
N GLY A 52 -12.15 -6.03 1.27
CA GLY A 52 -12.77 -5.70 2.56
C GLY A 52 -12.39 -6.63 3.71
N GLU A 53 -11.27 -7.34 3.59
CA GLU A 53 -10.70 -8.26 4.60
C GLU A 53 -9.85 -7.52 5.64
N ARG A 54 -9.56 -6.24 5.40
CA ARG A 54 -8.78 -5.38 6.29
C ARG A 54 -9.58 -4.17 6.70
N GLN A 55 -9.70 -3.98 8.00
CA GLN A 55 -10.26 -2.76 8.58
C GLN A 55 -9.13 -1.73 8.75
N GLY A 56 -9.35 -0.54 8.22
CA GLY A 56 -8.44 0.58 8.41
C GLY A 56 -8.74 1.33 9.71
N VAL A 57 -7.78 2.14 10.14
CA VAL A 57 -7.94 3.08 11.25
C VAL A 57 -7.85 4.51 10.73
N PRO A 58 -8.60 5.49 11.27
CA PRO A 58 -8.50 6.88 10.82
C PRO A 58 -7.06 7.39 10.87
N ALA A 59 -6.58 7.93 9.75
CA ALA A 59 -5.23 8.46 9.65
C ALA A 59 -5.23 9.97 9.89
N GLU A 60 -5.22 10.38 11.16
CA GLU A 60 -5.41 11.77 11.64
C GLU A 60 -4.51 12.83 10.97
N ARG A 61 -3.37 12.40 10.42
CA ARG A 61 -2.41 13.27 9.71
C ARG A 61 -2.85 13.68 8.29
N PHE A 62 -3.91 13.09 7.76
CA PHE A 62 -4.47 13.46 6.46
C PHE A 62 -5.83 14.13 6.64
N ALA A 63 -6.11 15.15 5.84
CA ALA A 63 -7.45 15.72 5.76
C ALA A 63 -8.40 14.74 5.04
N GLY A 64 -9.66 14.67 5.50
CA GLY A 64 -10.71 13.85 4.91
C GLY A 64 -10.78 12.42 5.46
N ASP A 65 -11.63 11.59 4.86
CA ASP A 65 -11.83 10.19 5.27
C ASP A 65 -10.73 9.28 4.71
N ILE A 66 -9.51 9.44 5.21
CA ILE A 66 -8.39 8.56 4.87
C ILE A 66 -8.12 7.61 6.03
N GLN A 67 -8.02 6.33 5.70
CA GLN A 67 -7.68 5.28 6.64
C GLN A 67 -6.25 4.77 6.41
N GLU A 68 -5.56 4.46 7.51
CA GLU A 68 -4.34 3.67 7.52
C GLU A 68 -4.71 2.19 7.57
N TYR A 69 -4.22 1.43 6.59
CA TYR A 69 -4.24 -0.02 6.61
C TYR A 69 -2.80 -0.49 6.81
N ARG A 70 -2.58 -1.33 7.82
CA ARG A 70 -1.24 -1.72 8.26
C ARG A 70 -1.08 -3.24 8.28
N SER A 71 0.05 -3.70 7.77
CA SER A 71 0.62 -5.02 8.05
C SER A 71 1.85 -4.87 8.94
N GLN A 72 2.47 -5.98 9.33
CA GLN A 72 3.67 -5.97 10.19
C GLN A 72 4.76 -5.03 9.70
N ASN A 73 4.92 -4.94 8.38
CA ASN A 73 6.00 -4.23 7.72
C ASN A 73 5.52 -3.13 6.77
N ALA A 74 4.28 -3.18 6.29
CA ALA A 74 3.78 -2.26 5.28
C ALA A 74 2.60 -1.43 5.79
N ALA A 75 2.44 -0.22 5.27
CA ALA A 75 1.24 0.58 5.50
C ALA A 75 0.81 1.27 4.20
N ILE A 76 -0.49 1.29 3.95
CA ILE A 76 -1.10 2.02 2.85
C ILE A 76 -2.21 2.93 3.38
N TYR A 77 -2.50 4.00 2.64
CA TYR A 77 -3.36 5.08 3.09
C TYR A 77 -4.38 5.39 2.00
N TYR A 78 -5.61 4.96 2.21
CA TYR A 78 -6.69 5.07 1.22
C TYR A 78 -8.01 5.37 1.93
N PRO A 79 -9.02 5.91 1.22
CA PRO A 79 -10.35 6.02 1.77
C PRO A 79 -10.90 4.67 2.26
N ALA A 80 -11.91 4.73 3.12
CA ALA A 80 -12.72 3.55 3.42
C ALA A 80 -13.17 2.90 2.10
N GLN A 81 -13.02 1.59 1.97
CA GLN A 81 -13.62 0.89 0.84
C GLN A 81 -15.08 0.63 1.19
N ASP A 82 -15.99 1.26 0.45
CA ASP A 82 -17.40 0.94 0.54
C ASP A 82 -17.61 -0.50 0.05
N LYS A 83 -18.35 -1.31 0.82
CA LYS A 83 -18.86 -2.59 0.35
C LYS A 83 -20.04 -2.28 -0.57
N GLU A 84 -19.80 -2.13 -1.87
CA GLU A 84 -20.87 -2.22 -2.88
C GLU A 84 -21.49 -3.62 -2.86
#